data_AF-A0A960XN39-F1
#
_entry.id   AF-A0A960XN39-F1
#
_cell.length_a   1.000
_cell.length_b   1.000
_cell.length_c   1.000
_cell.angle_alpha   90.00
_cell.angle_beta   90.00
_cell.angle_gamma   90.00
#
_symmetry.space_group_name_H-M   'P 1'
#
loop_
_entity.id
_entity.type
_entity.pdbx_description
1 polymer ?
#
loop_
_entity_poly.entity_id
_entity_poly.type
_entity_poly.pdbx_seq_one_letter_code
_entity_poly.pdbx_strand_id
1 'polypeptide(L)'
;LLRDEGILDAVMANVRSQTPTADLLVNQLRTGSLDAVVVYEANTSQVRDTLDVLHLDLPGARAIQPYAVGKNSAHPRLMERLLAAIRTPESRERYARAGFRWKANP
;
A
#
# COMPACT_ATOMS: atom_id res chain seq x y z
N LEU A 1 10.83 -5.36 7.73
CA LEU A 1 10.21 -4.55 8.80
C LEU A 1 10.20 -5.29 10.14
N LEU A 2 9.17 -6.08 10.48
CA LEU A 2 9.03 -6.61 11.85
C LEU A 2 10.21 -7.50 12.32
N ARG A 3 10.84 -8.24 11.39
CA ARG A 3 12.08 -8.99 11.68
C ARG A 3 13.25 -8.06 11.97
N ASP A 4 13.41 -7.02 11.15
CA ASP A 4 14.51 -6.06 11.26
C ASP A 4 14.42 -5.26 12.56
N GLU A 5 13.20 -5.04 13.06
CA GLU A 5 12.93 -4.42 14.36
C GLU A 5 12.97 -5.42 15.54
N GLY A 6 13.21 -6.71 15.30
CA GLY A 6 13.30 -7.73 16.35
C GLY A 6 11.99 -8.09 17.06
N ILE A 7 10.84 -7.64 16.55
CA ILE A 7 9.52 -7.83 17.19
C ILE A 7 8.62 -8.86 16.49
N LEU A 8 9.11 -9.51 15.43
CA LEU A 8 8.29 -10.43 14.64
C LEU A 8 7.63 -11.51 15.52
N ASP A 9 8.38 -12.21 16.35
CA ASP A 9 7.85 -13.35 17.12
C ASP A 9 6.77 -12.91 18.11
N ALA A 10 6.97 -11.76 18.76
CA ALA A 10 5.99 -11.17 19.68
C ALA A 10 4.68 -10.76 18.95
N VAL A 11 4.78 -10.21 17.74
CA VAL A 11 3.62 -9.89 16.92
C VAL A 11 2.93 -11.17 16.45
N MET A 12 3.69 -12.14 15.93
CA MET A 12 3.15 -13.39 15.39
C MET A 12 2.40 -14.22 16.43
N ALA A 13 2.78 -14.17 17.70
CA ALA A 13 2.05 -14.80 18.80
C ALA A 13 0.59 -14.28 18.95
N ASN A 14 0.30 -13.08 18.44
CA ASN A 14 -1.01 -12.44 18.50
C ASN A 14 -1.77 -12.46 17.17
N VAL A 15 -1.16 -12.96 16.08
CA VAL A 15 -1.79 -12.97 14.76
C VAL A 15 -2.93 -13.98 14.71
N ARG A 16 -4.16 -13.47 14.49
CA ARG A 16 -5.37 -14.29 14.34
C ARG A 16 -5.75 -14.56 12.88
N SER A 17 -5.25 -13.77 11.95
CA SER A 17 -5.60 -13.84 10.53
C SER A 17 -4.41 -13.45 9.65
N GLN A 18 -4.21 -14.19 8.56
CA GLN A 18 -3.28 -13.87 7.49
C GLN A 18 -4.02 -14.10 6.17
N THR A 19 -4.18 -13.05 5.38
CA THR A 19 -4.95 -13.11 4.14
C THR A 19 -4.06 -12.80 2.93
N PRO A 20 -4.46 -13.25 1.72
CA PRO A 20 -3.70 -12.96 0.51
C PRO A 20 -3.65 -11.46 0.15
N THR A 21 -4.65 -10.69 0.57
CA THR A 21 -4.77 -9.26 0.26
C THR A 21 -5.21 -8.45 1.47
N ALA A 22 -4.75 -7.20 1.54
CA ALA A 22 -4.93 -6.33 2.70
C ALA A 22 -6.37 -5.80 2.88
N ASP A 23 -7.16 -5.73 1.80
CA ASP A 23 -8.57 -5.33 1.86
C ASP A 23 -9.41 -6.29 2.72
N LEU A 24 -9.07 -7.58 2.73
CA LEU A 24 -9.73 -8.57 3.59
C LEU A 24 -9.44 -8.30 5.08
N LEU A 25 -8.21 -7.92 5.44
CA LEU A 25 -7.87 -7.55 6.82
C LEU A 25 -8.62 -6.28 7.26
N VAL A 26 -8.68 -5.26 6.39
CA VAL A 26 -9.43 -4.02 6.68
C VAL A 26 -10.91 -4.33 6.92
N ASN A 27 -11.52 -5.21 6.12
CA ASN A 27 -12.91 -5.61 6.33
C ASN A 27 -13.11 -6.37 7.65
N GLN A 28 -12.20 -7.29 8.02
CA GLN A 28 -12.25 -7.99 9.31
C GLN A 28 -12.10 -7.06 10.52
N LEU A 29 -11.27 -6.01 10.40
CA LEU A 29 -11.15 -4.96 11.41
C LEU A 29 -12.47 -4.19 11.55
N ARG A 30 -13.12 -3.81 10.43
CA ARG A 30 -14.42 -3.12 10.45
C ARG A 30 -15.54 -3.93 11.10
N THR A 31 -15.51 -5.26 10.97
CA THR A 31 -16.48 -6.14 11.62
C THR A 31 -16.19 -6.39 13.10
N GLY A 32 -15.10 -5.81 13.63
CA GLY A 32 -14.66 -6.03 15.02
C GLY A 32 -14.04 -7.41 15.25
N SER A 33 -13.67 -8.14 14.19
CA SER A 33 -13.05 -9.47 14.30
C SER A 33 -11.55 -9.41 14.59
N LEU A 34 -10.94 -8.25 14.45
CA LEU A 34 -9.54 -7.95 14.75
C LEU A 34 -9.47 -6.60 15.46
N ASP A 35 -8.49 -6.43 16.35
CA ASP A 35 -8.25 -5.15 17.04
C ASP A 35 -7.32 -4.21 16.25
N ALA A 36 -6.42 -4.79 15.45
CA ALA A 36 -5.44 -4.05 14.64
C ALA A 36 -5.01 -4.85 13.42
N VAL A 37 -4.56 -4.15 12.37
CA VAL A 37 -4.02 -4.75 11.15
C VAL A 37 -2.81 -3.97 10.66
N VAL A 38 -1.83 -4.66 10.07
CA VAL A 38 -0.68 -4.03 9.42
C VAL A 38 -0.91 -4.04 7.92
N VAL A 39 -1.17 -2.86 7.34
CA VAL A 39 -1.50 -2.68 5.92
C VAL A 39 -0.80 -1.45 5.35
N TYR A 40 -0.83 -1.26 4.04
CA TYR A 40 -0.37 -0.01 3.43
C TYR A 40 -1.43 1.08 3.58
N GLU A 41 -0.98 2.33 3.71
CA GLU A 41 -1.86 3.51 3.81
C GLU A 41 -2.87 3.58 2.65
N ALA A 42 -2.51 3.10 1.46
CA ALA A 42 -3.42 3.08 0.32
C ALA A 42 -4.65 2.17 0.52
N ASN A 43 -4.53 1.13 1.34
CA ASN A 43 -5.62 0.22 1.66
C ASN A 43 -6.66 0.84 2.60
N THR A 44 -6.32 1.95 3.27
CA THR A 44 -7.23 2.59 4.24
C THR A 44 -8.08 3.69 3.60
N SER A 45 -7.90 3.99 2.31
CA SER A 45 -8.53 5.14 1.63
C SER A 45 -10.06 5.21 1.74
N GLN A 46 -10.74 4.07 1.92
CA GLN A 46 -12.21 3.99 2.01
C GLN A 46 -12.75 3.91 3.45
N VAL A 47 -11.88 3.92 4.46
CA VAL A 47 -12.27 3.59 5.86
C VAL A 47 -11.76 4.58 6.89
N ARG A 48 -11.09 5.67 6.43
CA ARG A 48 -10.45 6.67 7.30
C ARG A 48 -11.41 7.39 8.23
N ASP A 49 -12.69 7.47 7.89
CA ASP A 49 -13.72 8.11 8.72
C ASP A 49 -14.17 7.23 9.89
N THR A 50 -13.82 5.94 9.87
CA THR A 50 -14.33 4.94 10.81
C THR A 50 -13.24 4.17 11.56
N LEU A 51 -11.99 4.29 11.13
CA LEU A 51 -10.84 3.57 11.69
C LEU A 51 -9.66 4.51 11.85
N ASP A 52 -8.95 4.36 12.96
CA ASP A 52 -7.72 5.07 13.22
C ASP A 52 -6.56 4.50 12.38
N VAL A 53 -5.79 5.38 11.76
CA VAL A 53 -4.61 5.02 10.96
C VAL A 53 -3.36 5.48 11.71
N LEU A 54 -2.58 4.51 12.21
CA LEU A 54 -1.30 4.75 12.85
C LEU A 54 -0.16 4.47 11.88
N HIS A 55 0.66 5.48 11.60
CA HIS A 55 1.83 5.33 10.75
C HIS A 55 2.99 4.69 11.51
N LEU A 56 3.65 3.72 10.87
CA LEU A 56 4.89 3.13 11.36
C LEU A 56 6.07 3.95 10.81
N ASP A 57 6.65 4.81 11.64
CA ASP A 57 7.80 5.65 11.29
C ASP A 57 9.13 4.87 11.37
N LEU A 58 9.20 3.81 10.57
CA LEU A 58 10.34 2.89 10.52
C LEU A 58 10.95 2.87 9.12
N PRO A 59 12.28 2.78 8.97
CA PRO A 59 12.92 2.76 7.64
C PRO A 59 12.36 1.68 6.71
N GLY A 60 12.05 0.50 7.27
CA GLY A 60 11.50 -0.63 6.52
C GLY A 60 10.00 -0.57 6.22
N ALA A 61 9.28 0.46 6.71
CA ALA A 61 7.84 0.59 6.51
C ALA A 61 7.47 1.28 5.18
N ARG A 62 8.47 1.70 4.40
CA ARG A 62 8.26 2.35 3.12
C ARG A 62 8.19 1.35 1.97
N ALA A 63 7.00 1.16 1.40
CA ALA A 63 6.83 0.46 0.12
C ALA A 63 7.01 1.40 -1.07
N ILE A 64 7.73 0.92 -2.09
CA ILE A 64 7.88 1.60 -3.38
C ILE A 64 7.27 0.71 -4.44
N GLN A 65 6.30 1.24 -5.19
CA GLN A 65 5.71 0.54 -6.33
C GLN A 65 6.38 1.02 -7.63
N PRO A 66 7.27 0.21 -8.23
CA PRO A 66 7.88 0.56 -9.50
C PRO A 66 6.90 0.36 -10.66
N TYR A 67 7.10 1.12 -11.72
CA TYR A 67 6.52 0.87 -13.03
C TYR A 67 7.62 0.54 -14.02
N ALA A 68 7.46 -0.54 -14.79
CA ALA A 68 8.39 -0.94 -15.84
C ALA A 68 7.65 -1.54 -17.02
N VAL A 69 8.21 -1.36 -18.21
CA VAL A 69 7.74 -2.02 -19.45
C VAL A 69 8.58 -3.27 -19.67
N GLY A 70 7.92 -4.42 -19.83
CA GLY A 70 8.61 -5.69 -20.09
C GLY A 70 9.39 -5.65 -21.41
N LYS A 71 10.60 -6.24 -21.42
CA LYS A 71 11.48 -6.27 -22.60
C LYS A 71 10.83 -6.87 -23.85
N ASN A 72 9.95 -7.85 -23.66
CA ASN A 72 9.24 -8.56 -24.73
C ASN A 72 7.77 -8.13 -24.83
N SER A 73 7.42 -6.94 -24.35
CA SER A 73 6.04 -6.43 -24.48
C SER A 73 5.65 -6.35 -25.96
N ALA A 74 4.46 -6.86 -26.30
CA ALA A 74 3.89 -6.67 -27.63
C ALA A 74 3.50 -5.20 -27.90
N HIS A 75 3.37 -4.39 -26.83
CA HIS A 75 2.86 -3.02 -26.90
C HIS A 75 3.71 -2.03 -26.07
N PRO A 76 5.02 -1.91 -26.30
CA PRO A 76 5.90 -1.09 -25.47
C PRO A 76 5.54 0.39 -25.51
N ARG A 77 5.22 0.92 -26.71
CA ARG A 77 4.81 2.32 -26.90
C ARG A 77 3.48 2.66 -26.22
N LEU A 78 2.56 1.70 -26.15
CA LEU A 78 1.29 1.90 -25.43
C LEU A 78 1.54 2.01 -23.93
N MET A 79 2.44 1.17 -23.39
CA MET A 79 2.83 1.22 -21.99
C MET A 79 3.60 2.51 -21.65
N GLU A 80 4.45 3.00 -22.54
CA GLU A 80 5.08 4.33 -22.40
C GLU A 80 4.03 5.46 -22.32
N ARG A 81 3.01 5.42 -23.19
CA ARG A 81 1.89 6.37 -23.15
C ARG A 81 1.07 6.25 -21.86
N LEU A 82 0.88 5.03 -21.36
CA LEU A 82 0.25 4.80 -20.05
C LEU A 82 1.07 5.44 -18.93
N LEU A 83 2.39 5.25 -18.91
CA LEU A 83 3.26 5.89 -17.94
C LEU A 83 3.18 7.43 -18.02
N ALA A 84 3.17 7.98 -19.24
CA ALA A 84 2.98 9.41 -19.45
C ALA A 84 1.62 9.89 -18.88
N ALA A 85 0.54 9.15 -19.12
CA ALA A 85 -0.78 9.43 -18.57
C ALA A 85 -0.81 9.36 -17.03
N ILE A 86 -0.19 8.34 -16.43
CA ILE A 86 -0.08 8.18 -14.97
C ILE A 86 0.70 9.35 -14.34
N ARG A 87 1.67 9.92 -15.06
CA ARG A 87 2.52 11.03 -14.61
C ARG A 87 1.86 12.40 -14.68
N THR A 88 0.68 12.53 -15.29
CA THR A 88 -0.05 13.81 -15.38
C THR A 88 -0.41 14.36 -13.99
N PRO A 89 -0.54 15.69 -13.82
CA PRO A 89 -0.92 16.29 -12.54
C PRO A 89 -2.23 15.74 -11.96
N GLU A 90 -3.26 15.62 -12.80
CA GLU A 90 -4.56 15.07 -12.41
C GLU A 90 -4.45 13.62 -11.91
N SER A 91 -3.64 12.80 -12.58
CA SER A 91 -3.38 11.43 -12.13
C SER A 91 -2.62 11.41 -10.80
N ARG A 92 -1.59 12.25 -10.63
CA ARG A 92 -0.85 12.34 -9.36
C ARG A 92 -1.77 12.71 -8.19
N GLU A 93 -2.72 13.61 -8.40
CA GLU A 93 -3.71 13.97 -7.38
C GLU A 93 -4.63 12.80 -7.01
N ARG A 94 -5.07 12.00 -8.00
CA ARG A 94 -5.83 10.77 -7.72
C ARG A 94 -5.02 9.77 -6.89
N TYR A 95 -3.75 9.58 -7.21
CA TYR A 95 -2.86 8.72 -6.42
C TYR A 95 -2.67 9.26 -4.99
N ALA A 96 -2.47 10.57 -4.82
CA ALA A 96 -2.34 11.20 -3.51
C ALA A 96 -3.59 11.00 -2.64
N ARG A 97 -4.78 11.22 -3.20
CA ARG A 97 -6.06 10.97 -2.51
C ARG A 97 -6.25 9.50 -2.14
N ALA A 98 -5.71 8.59 -2.94
CA ALA A 98 -5.71 7.16 -2.64
C ALA A 98 -4.66 6.74 -1.61
N GLY A 99 -3.86 7.66 -1.04
CA GLY A 99 -2.85 7.36 -0.02
C GLY A 99 -1.45 7.05 -0.54
N PHE A 100 -1.15 7.33 -1.81
CA PHE A 100 0.19 7.19 -2.38
C PHE A 100 0.98 8.48 -2.31
N ARG A 101 2.31 8.36 -2.21
CA ARG A 101 3.24 9.49 -2.34
C ARG A 101 4.10 9.33 -3.58
N TRP A 102 4.23 10.40 -4.36
CA TRP A 102 5.03 10.37 -5.57
C TRP A 102 6.53 10.40 -5.24
N LYS A 103 7.30 9.45 -5.76
CA LYS A 103 8.77 9.39 -5.57
C LYS A 103 9.55 9.88 -6.79
N ALA A 104 9.00 9.76 -7.99
CA ALA A 104 9.72 10.17 -9.20
C ALA A 104 9.82 11.71 -9.23
N ASN A 105 11.04 12.25 -9.23
CA ASN A 105 11.24 13.67 -9.52
C ASN A 105 10.69 14.01 -10.92
N PRO A 106 10.22 15.25 -11.13
CA PRO A 106 9.85 15.75 -12.46
C PRO A 106 11.00 15.57 -13.46
#